data_AF-A0A7J9MA39-F1
#
_entry.id   AF-A0A7J9MA39-F1
#
_cell.length_a   1.000
_cell.length_b   1.000
_cell.length_c   1.000
_cell.angle_alpha   90.00
_cell.angle_beta   90.00
_cell.angle_gamma   90.00
#
_symmetry.space_group_name_H-M   'P 1'
#
loop_
_entity.id
_entity.type
_entity.pdbx_description
1 polymer ?
#
loop_
_entity_poly.entity_id
_entity_poly.type
_entity_poly.pdbx_seq_one_letter_code
_entity_poly.pdbx_strand_id
1 'polypeptide(L)'
;MAKVNKRLAVLVGCNYPNTQYELHGCINDVVAMKDLLVKRFGFDPTNIELLTDASAVTGEGSSSVVLPTGENIKAALSKMVSQAEAGDVLYFHYSGHGTRIPKPAHIFGHDEAIVPCDFNLITDVDFRQLVNQLPKGASFTILSDSCHSGGLIDKEKEQIGPSTYRAASSLSYKAKNIPFESILEHLTTLTGINTSDIGTHLLESFGANASLKFLTPQLESELFDFLKADEGILLSGCQADETSADMNPMESGGKAYGSFSNAVQ
;
A
#
# COMPACT_ATOMS: atom_id res chain seq x y z
N MET A 1 17.68 12.81 -30.84
CA MET A 1 16.98 13.51 -29.73
C MET A 1 17.31 12.76 -28.46
N ALA A 2 17.65 13.45 -27.37
CA ALA A 2 17.85 12.79 -26.08
C ALA A 2 16.50 12.23 -25.59
N LYS A 3 16.49 10.99 -25.12
CA LYS A 3 15.30 10.37 -24.53
C LYS A 3 14.89 11.15 -23.28
N VAL A 4 13.62 11.51 -23.16
CA VAL A 4 13.06 12.08 -21.93
C VAL A 4 12.63 10.91 -21.05
N ASN A 5 13.15 10.85 -19.83
CA ASN A 5 12.79 9.80 -18.86
C ASN A 5 11.35 10.02 -18.37
N LYS A 6 10.59 8.94 -18.28
CA LYS A 6 9.20 8.96 -17.80
C LYS A 6 9.17 8.97 -16.28
N ARG A 7 8.10 9.56 -15.75
CA ARG A 7 7.75 9.51 -14.33
C ARG A 7 6.36 8.89 -14.24
N LEU A 8 6.29 7.68 -13.71
CA LEU A 8 5.07 6.88 -13.64
C LEU A 8 4.66 6.73 -12.17
N ALA A 9 3.36 6.86 -11.87
CA ALA A 9 2.88 6.68 -10.51
C ALA A 9 1.59 5.87 -10.42
N VAL A 10 1.48 5.08 -9.35
CA VAL A 10 0.26 4.42 -8.90
C VAL A 10 -0.05 4.92 -7.49
N LEU A 11 -1.25 5.46 -7.29
CA LEU A 11 -1.70 6.02 -6.02
C LEU A 11 -2.97 5.30 -5.56
N VAL A 12 -2.96 4.77 -4.34
CA VAL A 12 -4.02 3.91 -3.81
C VAL A 12 -4.49 4.39 -2.45
N GLY A 13 -5.74 4.80 -2.35
CA GLY A 13 -6.37 5.24 -1.10
C GLY A 13 -7.55 4.34 -0.73
N CYS A 14 -7.47 3.64 0.40
CA CYS A 14 -8.55 2.79 0.90
C CYS A 14 -9.16 3.39 2.19
N ASN A 15 -10.43 3.76 2.14
CA ASN A 15 -11.22 4.22 3.27
C ASN A 15 -12.15 3.14 3.85
N TYR A 16 -12.31 1.98 3.20
CA TYR A 16 -13.15 0.86 3.64
C TYR A 16 -14.57 1.27 4.08
N PRO A 17 -15.30 2.05 3.24
CA PRO A 17 -16.56 2.66 3.65
C PRO A 17 -17.61 1.61 4.03
N ASN A 18 -18.44 1.92 5.02
CA ASN A 18 -19.48 1.01 5.53
C ASN A 18 -18.93 -0.32 6.12
N THR A 19 -17.69 -0.32 6.61
CA THR A 19 -17.11 -1.45 7.33
C THR A 19 -16.69 -1.03 8.74
N GLN A 20 -16.47 -1.98 9.65
CA GLN A 20 -15.90 -1.68 10.96
C GLN A 20 -14.46 -1.11 10.89
N TYR A 21 -13.80 -1.26 9.74
CA TYR A 21 -12.44 -0.81 9.46
C TYR A 21 -12.41 0.52 8.69
N GLU A 22 -13.50 1.28 8.70
CA GLU A 22 -13.60 2.55 7.96
C GLU A 22 -12.55 3.59 8.39
N LEU A 23 -11.89 4.22 7.41
CA LEU A 23 -10.95 5.34 7.53
C LEU A 23 -11.47 6.52 6.71
N HIS A 24 -10.99 7.74 6.95
CA HIS A 24 -11.50 8.94 6.30
C HIS A 24 -10.43 9.75 5.56
N GLY A 25 -9.16 9.65 5.96
CA GLY A 25 -8.06 10.42 5.39
C GLY A 25 -7.34 9.79 4.21
N CYS A 26 -7.43 8.48 3.99
CA CYS A 26 -6.57 7.78 3.02
C CYS A 26 -6.76 8.25 1.58
N ILE A 27 -8.01 8.53 1.19
CA ILE A 27 -8.31 9.11 -0.12
C ILE A 27 -7.76 10.54 -0.24
N ASN A 28 -7.85 11.34 0.82
CA ASN A 28 -7.30 12.70 0.81
C ASN A 28 -5.77 12.68 0.69
N ASP A 29 -5.11 11.72 1.33
CA ASP A 29 -3.65 11.55 1.27
C ASP A 29 -3.17 11.33 -0.18
N VAL A 30 -3.82 10.42 -0.91
CA VAL A 30 -3.42 10.13 -2.30
C VAL A 30 -3.79 11.24 -3.29
N VAL A 31 -4.87 11.98 -3.03
CA VAL A 31 -5.21 13.17 -3.82
C VAL A 31 -4.19 14.28 -3.59
N ALA A 32 -3.80 14.54 -2.35
CA ALA A 32 -2.76 15.52 -2.03
C ALA A 32 -1.40 15.12 -2.64
N MET A 33 -1.05 13.84 -2.59
CA MET A 33 0.17 13.32 -3.21
C MET A 33 0.13 13.46 -4.74
N LYS A 34 -0.99 13.16 -5.39
CA LYS A 34 -1.16 13.38 -6.83
C LYS A 34 -0.85 14.82 -7.21
N ASP A 35 -1.42 15.76 -6.48
CA ASP A 35 -1.21 17.19 -6.68
C ASP A 35 0.28 17.58 -6.53
N LEU A 36 0.94 17.04 -5.51
CA LEU A 36 2.36 17.27 -5.25
C LEU A 36 3.23 16.72 -6.39
N LEU A 37 3.00 15.48 -6.82
CA LEU A 37 3.75 14.82 -7.90
C LEU A 37 3.67 15.63 -9.20
N VAL A 38 2.49 16.13 -9.55
CA VAL A 38 2.28 16.97 -10.74
C VAL A 38 2.94 18.34 -10.56
N LYS A 39 2.63 19.06 -9.48
CA LYS A 39 3.02 20.48 -9.30
C LYS A 39 4.50 20.67 -8.97
N ARG A 40 5.12 19.73 -8.27
CA ARG A 40 6.49 19.85 -7.76
C ARG A 40 7.48 18.90 -8.40
N PHE A 41 7.06 17.67 -8.70
CA PHE A 41 7.95 16.63 -9.20
C PHE A 41 7.85 16.40 -10.71
N GLY A 42 6.96 17.13 -11.40
CA GLY A 42 6.85 17.12 -12.85
C GLY A 42 6.36 15.79 -13.43
N PHE A 43 5.53 15.06 -12.69
CA PHE A 43 4.83 13.90 -13.23
C PHE A 43 3.75 14.36 -14.21
N ASP A 44 3.69 13.73 -15.38
CA ASP A 44 2.59 13.93 -16.31
C ASP A 44 1.31 13.31 -15.70
N PRO A 45 0.19 14.05 -15.56
CA PRO A 45 -1.05 13.51 -15.00
C PRO A 45 -1.57 12.26 -15.73
N THR A 46 -1.24 12.07 -17.01
CA THR A 46 -1.62 10.89 -17.80
C THR A 46 -0.83 9.63 -17.43
N ASN A 47 0.30 9.80 -16.74
CA ASN A 47 1.15 8.73 -16.21
C ASN A 47 0.88 8.42 -14.73
N ILE A 48 -0.19 8.99 -14.15
CA ILE A 48 -0.60 8.75 -12.77
C ILE A 48 -1.92 7.98 -12.77
N GLU A 49 -1.89 6.76 -12.25
CA GLU A 49 -3.07 5.94 -12.02
C GLU A 49 -3.53 6.11 -10.56
N LEU A 50 -4.82 6.38 -10.35
CA LEU A 50 -5.42 6.62 -9.03
C LEU A 50 -6.54 5.62 -8.77
N LEU A 51 -6.41 4.84 -7.69
CA LEU A 51 -7.40 3.86 -7.25
C LEU A 51 -7.93 4.27 -5.87
N THR A 52 -9.25 4.36 -5.74
CA THR A 52 -9.90 4.78 -4.48
C THR A 52 -11.23 4.08 -4.30
N ASP A 53 -11.62 3.76 -3.07
CA ASP A 53 -12.95 3.22 -2.74
C ASP A 53 -13.96 4.32 -2.41
N ALA A 54 -13.76 5.53 -2.95
CA ALA A 54 -14.74 6.60 -2.89
C ALA A 54 -16.05 6.15 -3.53
N SER A 55 -17.17 6.38 -2.83
CA SER A 55 -18.48 6.31 -3.47
C SER A 55 -18.52 7.39 -4.56
N ALA A 56 -18.99 7.07 -5.77
CA ALA A 56 -18.97 7.93 -6.97
C ALA A 56 -19.85 9.21 -6.87
N VAL A 57 -20.16 9.68 -5.65
CA VAL A 57 -21.17 10.70 -5.34
C VAL A 57 -20.61 12.13 -5.33
N THR A 58 -19.30 12.34 -5.47
CA THR A 58 -18.77 13.70 -5.58
C THR A 58 -18.84 14.16 -7.03
N GLY A 59 -19.93 14.85 -7.36
CA GLY A 59 -20.11 15.51 -8.65
C GLY A 59 -18.99 16.50 -8.92
N GLU A 60 -18.05 16.10 -9.76
CA GLU A 60 -17.30 16.92 -10.71
C GLU A 60 -16.43 15.98 -11.56
N GLY A 61 -16.84 15.74 -12.80
CA GLY A 61 -16.04 15.01 -13.80
C GLY A 61 -16.03 13.48 -13.63
N SER A 62 -16.74 12.81 -14.53
CA SER A 62 -16.78 11.35 -14.70
C SER A 62 -15.41 10.75 -15.04
N SER A 63 -14.51 10.64 -14.06
CA SER A 63 -13.44 9.64 -14.10
C SER A 63 -13.97 8.38 -13.43
N SER A 64 -14.04 7.28 -14.19
CA SER A 64 -14.42 5.98 -13.66
C SER A 64 -13.55 5.66 -12.44
N VAL A 65 -14.15 5.56 -11.25
CA VAL A 65 -13.42 5.25 -10.02
C VAL A 65 -13.02 3.79 -10.10
N VAL A 66 -11.72 3.51 -10.19
CA VAL A 66 -11.18 2.15 -10.14
C VAL A 66 -11.05 1.77 -8.67
N LEU A 67 -11.77 0.73 -8.26
CA LEU A 67 -11.73 0.27 -6.87
C LEU A 67 -10.34 -0.31 -6.54
N PRO A 68 -9.79 -0.04 -5.35
CA PRO A 68 -8.49 -0.54 -4.91
C PRO A 68 -8.61 -1.97 -4.40
N THR A 69 -9.08 -2.88 -5.25
CA THR A 69 -9.07 -4.34 -5.02
C THR A 69 -7.65 -4.88 -5.17
N GLY A 70 -7.37 -6.03 -4.56
CA GLY A 70 -6.04 -6.65 -4.70
C GLY A 70 -5.64 -6.91 -6.15
N GLU A 71 -6.62 -7.31 -6.98
CA GLU A 71 -6.43 -7.49 -8.42
C GLU A 71 -6.10 -6.17 -9.13
N ASN A 72 -6.88 -5.11 -8.91
CA ASN A 72 -6.69 -3.83 -9.59
C ASN A 72 -5.37 -3.17 -9.20
N ILE A 73 -4.98 -3.22 -7.93
CA ILE A 73 -3.69 -2.69 -7.46
C ILE A 73 -2.54 -3.44 -8.14
N LYS A 74 -2.56 -4.78 -8.13
CA LYS A 74 -1.52 -5.58 -8.79
C LYS A 74 -1.47 -5.35 -10.30
N ALA A 75 -2.61 -5.19 -10.96
CA ALA A 75 -2.68 -4.86 -12.38
C ALA A 75 -2.07 -3.48 -12.68
N ALA A 76 -2.40 -2.46 -11.88
CA ALA A 76 -1.86 -1.11 -12.03
C ALA A 76 -0.33 -1.08 -11.82
N LEU A 77 0.16 -1.76 -10.78
CA LEU A 77 1.60 -1.91 -10.52
C LEU A 77 2.32 -2.66 -11.65
N SER A 78 1.76 -3.77 -12.13
CA SER A 78 2.35 -4.55 -13.23
C SER A 78 2.40 -3.74 -14.53
N LYS A 79 1.34 -2.96 -14.81
CA LYS A 79 1.31 -2.03 -15.94
C LYS A 79 2.38 -0.95 -15.81
N MET A 80 2.53 -0.34 -14.63
CA MET A 80 3.57 0.67 -14.37
C MET A 80 4.98 0.10 -14.58
N VAL A 81 5.26 -1.09 -14.04
CA VAL A 81 6.57 -1.76 -14.17
C VAL A 81 6.85 -2.19 -15.62
N SER A 82 5.86 -2.74 -16.33
CA SER A 82 6.05 -3.18 -17.74
C SER A 82 6.29 -2.03 -18.72
N GLN A 83 5.88 -0.81 -18.37
CA GLN A 83 6.15 0.40 -19.14
C GLN A 83 7.49 1.05 -18.81
N ALA A 84 8.14 0.63 -17.72
CA ALA A 84 9.38 1.23 -17.26
C ALA A 84 10.54 0.96 -18.24
N GLU A 85 11.40 1.95 -18.41
CA GLU A 85 12.65 1.83 -19.14
C GLU A 85 13.81 2.37 -18.28
N ALA A 86 15.05 2.04 -18.65
CA ALA A 86 16.22 2.57 -17.94
C ALA A 86 16.18 4.11 -17.85
N GLY A 87 16.39 4.63 -16.64
CA GLY A 87 16.34 6.05 -16.31
C GLY A 87 14.97 6.58 -15.85
N ASP A 88 13.90 5.79 -15.99
CA ASP A 88 12.56 6.18 -15.55
C ASP A 88 12.44 6.17 -14.02
N VAL A 89 11.49 6.97 -13.50
CA VAL A 89 11.18 7.06 -12.06
C VAL A 89 9.77 6.54 -11.82
N LEU A 90 9.66 5.47 -11.04
CA LEU A 90 8.40 4.87 -10.64
C LEU A 90 8.10 5.25 -9.20
N TYR A 91 6.83 5.52 -8.92
CA TYR A 91 6.37 5.93 -7.60
C TYR A 91 5.07 5.21 -7.24
N PHE A 92 5.05 4.51 -6.12
CA PHE A 92 3.85 3.90 -5.57
C PHE A 92 3.55 4.53 -4.22
N HIS A 93 2.31 5.00 -4.03
CA HIS A 93 1.84 5.47 -2.73
C HIS A 93 0.57 4.71 -2.35
N TYR A 94 0.64 4.05 -1.20
CA TYR A 94 -0.50 3.40 -0.57
C TYR A 94 -0.83 4.11 0.74
N SER A 95 -2.08 4.52 0.90
CA SER A 95 -2.64 4.94 2.18
C SER A 95 -3.86 4.08 2.49
N GLY A 96 -3.82 3.36 3.61
CA GLY A 96 -4.82 2.36 3.97
C GLY A 96 -4.34 1.48 5.11
N HIS A 97 -5.05 0.40 5.39
CA HIS A 97 -4.69 -0.55 6.44
C HIS A 97 -3.53 -1.46 6.03
N GLY A 98 -2.59 -1.66 6.96
CA GLY A 98 -1.62 -2.76 6.91
C GLY A 98 -2.00 -3.89 7.86
N THR A 99 -1.35 -5.05 7.70
CA THR A 99 -1.45 -6.18 8.61
C THR A 99 -0.14 -6.96 8.69
N ARG A 100 0.00 -7.75 9.75
CA ARG A 100 1.14 -8.66 9.95
C ARG A 100 0.68 -10.11 9.87
N ILE A 101 1.24 -10.87 8.94
CA ILE A 101 0.94 -12.29 8.81
C ILE A 101 1.87 -13.07 9.75
N PRO A 102 1.33 -13.87 10.69
CA PRO A 102 2.14 -14.68 11.58
C PRO A 102 2.98 -15.70 10.82
N LYS A 103 4.27 -15.79 11.16
CA LYS A 103 5.17 -16.83 10.68
C LYS A 103 5.27 -17.98 11.68
N PRO A 104 5.62 -19.20 11.24
CA PRO A 104 6.01 -20.27 12.14
C PRO A 104 7.13 -19.82 13.11
N ALA A 105 7.06 -20.25 14.37
CA ALA A 105 7.93 -19.77 15.44
C ALA A 105 9.46 -19.97 15.22
N HIS A 106 9.85 -20.79 14.24
CA HIS A 106 11.25 -21.03 13.88
C HIS A 106 11.81 -20.02 12.85
N ILE A 107 10.94 -19.20 12.23
CA ILE A 107 11.33 -18.14 11.31
C ILE A 107 11.20 -16.81 12.04
N PHE A 108 12.31 -16.09 12.20
CA PHE A 108 12.30 -14.76 12.81
C PHE A 108 11.63 -13.73 11.89
N GLY A 109 10.89 -12.80 12.48
CA GLY A 109 10.18 -11.73 11.79
C GLY A 109 8.71 -12.05 11.50
N HIS A 110 8.02 -11.09 10.89
CA HIS A 110 6.64 -11.21 10.42
C HIS A 110 6.62 -10.84 8.93
N ASP A 111 5.71 -11.45 8.16
CA ASP A 111 5.43 -10.87 6.84
C ASP A 111 4.46 -9.71 7.01
N GLU A 112 4.64 -8.70 6.19
CA GLU A 112 3.79 -7.52 6.15
C GLU A 112 2.99 -7.51 4.85
N ALA A 113 1.76 -7.06 4.94
CA ALA A 113 0.87 -6.96 3.80
C ALA A 113 0.03 -5.68 3.88
N ILE A 114 -0.19 -5.05 2.73
CA ILE A 114 -1.24 -4.05 2.61
C ILE A 114 -2.60 -4.76 2.48
N VAL A 115 -3.66 -4.09 2.93
CA VAL A 115 -5.03 -4.65 2.89
C VAL A 115 -5.86 -3.88 1.87
N PRO A 116 -6.05 -4.38 0.64
CA PRO A 116 -6.95 -3.78 -0.34
C PRO A 116 -8.41 -3.74 0.15
N CYS A 117 -9.28 -2.98 -0.51
CA CYS A 117 -10.67 -2.79 -0.03
C CYS A 117 -11.51 -4.08 -0.02
N ASP A 118 -11.08 -5.11 -0.76
CA ASP A 118 -11.68 -6.44 -0.83
C ASP A 118 -10.97 -7.49 0.05
N PHE A 119 -10.03 -7.07 0.91
CA PHE A 119 -9.25 -7.96 1.79
C PHE A 119 -8.36 -8.98 1.07
N ASN A 120 -8.17 -8.85 -0.25
CA ASN A 120 -7.23 -9.65 -1.02
C ASN A 120 -5.80 -9.16 -0.77
N LEU A 121 -5.15 -9.68 0.27
CA LEU A 121 -3.84 -9.22 0.76
C LEU A 121 -2.79 -9.19 -0.35
N ILE A 122 -1.96 -8.14 -0.33
CA ILE A 122 -0.76 -8.01 -1.17
C ILE A 122 0.44 -7.95 -0.23
N THR A 123 1.35 -8.91 -0.35
CA THR A 123 2.46 -9.11 0.59
C THR A 123 3.77 -8.58 0.02
N ASP A 124 4.79 -8.50 0.87
CA ASP A 124 6.18 -8.24 0.48
C ASP A 124 6.68 -9.08 -0.71
N VAL A 125 6.32 -10.37 -0.79
CA VAL A 125 6.62 -11.26 -1.93
C VAL A 125 6.12 -10.68 -3.25
N ASP A 126 4.90 -10.12 -3.29
CA ASP A 126 4.35 -9.52 -4.51
C ASP A 126 5.16 -8.27 -4.92
N PHE A 127 5.50 -7.42 -3.96
CA PHE A 127 6.31 -6.21 -4.21
C PHE A 127 7.73 -6.55 -4.66
N ARG A 128 8.38 -7.53 -4.04
CA ARG A 128 9.70 -8.02 -4.46
C ARG A 128 9.68 -8.55 -5.89
N GLN A 129 8.65 -9.32 -6.26
CA GLN A 129 8.51 -9.79 -7.64
C GLN A 129 8.37 -8.64 -8.64
N LEU A 130 7.66 -7.56 -8.29
CA LEU A 130 7.56 -6.36 -9.13
C LEU A 130 8.90 -5.63 -9.25
N VAL A 131 9.62 -5.45 -8.15
CA VAL A 131 10.95 -4.80 -8.14
C VAL A 131 11.95 -5.57 -8.99
N ASN A 132 11.91 -6.91 -8.95
CA ASN A 132 12.80 -7.77 -9.75
C ASN A 132 12.60 -7.67 -11.27
N GLN A 133 11.47 -7.11 -11.72
CA GLN A 133 11.18 -6.89 -13.13
C GLN A 133 11.63 -5.52 -13.64
N LEU A 134 12.14 -4.64 -12.76
CA LEU A 134 12.56 -3.30 -13.15
C LEU A 134 13.77 -3.33 -14.08
N PRO A 135 13.78 -2.50 -15.14
CA PRO A 135 14.95 -2.33 -15.97
C PRO A 135 16.07 -1.66 -15.17
N LYS A 136 17.31 -2.12 -15.38
CA LYS A 136 18.49 -1.55 -14.72
C LYS A 136 18.55 -0.04 -14.91
N GLY A 137 18.76 0.68 -13.81
CA GLY A 137 18.84 2.14 -13.81
C GLY A 137 17.49 2.87 -13.84
N ALA A 138 16.35 2.18 -13.78
CA ALA A 138 15.11 2.79 -13.31
C ALA A 138 15.09 2.81 -11.77
N SER A 139 14.40 3.79 -11.19
CA SER A 139 14.16 3.82 -9.74
C SER A 139 12.70 3.52 -9.43
N PHE A 140 12.46 2.80 -8.34
CA PHE A 140 11.12 2.59 -7.83
C PHE A 140 11.08 2.99 -6.35
N THR A 141 10.23 3.97 -6.04
CA THR A 141 9.97 4.44 -4.69
C THR A 141 8.60 3.99 -4.23
N ILE A 142 8.55 3.30 -3.10
CA ILE A 142 7.31 2.88 -2.45
C ILE A 142 7.13 3.72 -1.18
N LEU A 143 6.02 4.45 -1.10
CA LEU A 143 5.55 5.13 0.10
C LEU A 143 4.33 4.38 0.64
N SER A 144 4.46 3.79 1.82
CA SER A 144 3.35 3.12 2.49
C SER A 144 2.99 3.87 3.76
N ASP A 145 1.85 4.55 3.75
CA ASP A 145 1.23 5.24 4.90
C ASP A 145 0.19 4.29 5.53
N SER A 146 0.71 3.24 6.15
CA SER A 146 -0.02 2.18 6.85
C SER A 146 0.80 1.72 8.06
N CYS A 147 0.18 1.20 9.13
CA CYS A 147 0.93 0.57 10.21
C CYS A 147 1.53 -0.76 9.70
N HIS A 148 2.77 -1.08 10.06
CA HIS A 148 3.48 -2.32 9.68
C HIS A 148 3.81 -2.42 8.18
N SER A 149 4.55 -1.44 7.65
CA SER A 149 5.04 -1.42 6.26
C SER A 149 6.56 -1.38 6.11
N GLY A 150 7.31 -1.63 7.18
CA GLY A 150 8.78 -1.61 7.19
C GLY A 150 9.43 -2.75 6.40
N GLY A 151 8.75 -3.90 6.26
CA GLY A 151 9.25 -5.12 5.63
C GLY A 151 8.91 -5.31 4.15
N LEU A 152 8.39 -4.28 3.46
CA LEU A 152 7.91 -4.42 2.08
C LEU A 152 9.02 -4.63 1.03
N ILE A 153 10.27 -4.15 1.26
CA ILE A 153 11.46 -4.43 0.42
C ILE A 153 12.77 -4.42 1.24
N ASP A 154 13.84 -5.07 0.77
CA ASP A 154 15.03 -5.46 1.56
C ASP A 154 16.20 -4.44 1.53
N LYS A 155 15.91 -3.14 1.41
CA LYS A 155 16.89 -2.06 1.65
C LYS A 155 16.29 -1.00 2.55
N GLU A 156 16.32 -1.29 3.84
CA GLU A 156 16.01 -0.33 4.90
C GLU A 156 17.04 0.79 4.93
N LYS A 157 16.69 1.94 4.36
CA LYS A 157 17.06 3.23 4.93
C LYS A 157 15.78 3.88 5.44
N GLU A 158 15.38 3.47 6.64
CA GLU A 158 14.38 4.18 7.43
C GLU A 158 14.85 5.63 7.65
N GLN A 159 14.06 6.61 7.20
CA GLN A 159 14.44 8.02 7.29
C GLN A 159 13.29 8.94 7.70
N ILE A 160 12.46 8.52 8.66
CA ILE A 160 11.62 9.44 9.44
C ILE A 160 11.73 9.04 10.91
N GLY A 161 12.31 9.92 11.72
CA GLY A 161 12.42 9.79 13.18
C GLY A 161 11.27 10.46 13.93
N PRO A 162 11.21 10.35 15.26
CA PRO A 162 10.00 10.60 16.05
C PRO A 162 9.59 12.08 16.03
N SER A 163 8.37 12.35 15.56
CA SER A 163 7.70 13.65 15.79
C SER A 163 6.98 13.61 17.14
N THR A 164 7.65 14.07 18.19
CA THR A 164 7.00 14.38 19.47
C THR A 164 6.26 15.72 19.38
N TYR A 165 5.11 15.73 18.71
CA TYR A 165 4.15 16.82 18.88
C TYR A 165 3.22 16.49 20.06
N ARG A 166 3.52 17.07 21.23
CA ARG A 166 2.53 17.24 22.30
C ARG A 166 1.51 18.28 21.84
N ALA A 167 0.43 17.84 21.21
CA ALA A 167 -0.73 18.69 20.96
C ALA A 167 -1.88 18.26 21.86
N ALA A 168 -2.20 19.10 22.83
CA ALA A 168 -3.42 19.02 23.61
C ALA A 168 -4.62 19.31 22.69
N SER A 169 -5.32 18.26 22.23
CA SER A 169 -6.70 18.37 21.72
C SER A 169 -7.32 16.98 21.62
N SER A 170 -8.64 16.90 21.78
CA SER A 170 -9.48 15.69 21.74
C SER A 170 -9.65 15.16 20.31
N LEU A 171 -8.55 14.83 19.64
CA LEU A 171 -8.55 14.19 18.32
C LEU A 171 -8.82 12.68 18.49
N SER A 172 -9.77 12.15 17.71
CA SER A 172 -9.97 10.70 17.57
C SER A 172 -8.92 10.15 16.60
N TYR A 173 -8.09 9.22 17.06
CA TYR A 173 -7.06 8.56 16.27
C TYR A 173 -7.52 7.14 15.93
N LYS A 174 -7.58 6.78 14.64
CA LYS A 174 -7.78 5.38 14.22
C LYS A 174 -6.48 4.86 13.62
N ALA A 175 -5.92 3.81 14.22
CA ALA A 175 -4.71 3.16 13.72
C ALA A 175 -4.98 2.55 12.35
N LYS A 176 -4.08 2.75 11.38
CA LYS A 176 -4.15 2.11 10.06
C LYS A 176 -3.63 0.66 10.09
N ASN A 177 -4.16 -0.15 11.01
CA ASN A 177 -3.86 -1.57 11.18
C ASN A 177 -5.18 -2.38 11.27
N ILE A 178 -5.28 -3.50 10.56
CA ILE A 178 -6.28 -4.53 10.85
C ILE A 178 -5.55 -5.77 11.42
N PRO A 179 -5.89 -6.21 12.64
CA PRO A 179 -5.33 -7.43 13.21
C PRO A 179 -5.54 -8.63 12.31
N PHE A 180 -4.53 -9.49 12.21
CA PHE A 180 -4.55 -10.68 11.36
C PHE A 180 -5.77 -11.57 11.64
N GLU A 181 -6.10 -11.75 12.91
CA GLU A 181 -7.23 -12.56 13.36
C GLU A 181 -8.55 -12.02 12.82
N SER A 182 -8.69 -10.70 12.75
CA SER A 182 -9.90 -10.04 12.23
C SER A 182 -10.02 -10.18 10.71
N ILE A 183 -8.88 -10.24 9.99
CA ILE A 183 -8.85 -10.55 8.55
C ILE A 183 -9.23 -12.02 8.32
N LEU A 184 -8.65 -12.93 9.10
CA LEU A 184 -8.94 -14.35 9.03
C LEU A 184 -10.43 -14.63 9.32
N GLU A 185 -11.01 -13.98 10.33
CA GLU A 185 -12.44 -14.09 10.66
C GLU A 185 -13.33 -13.58 9.52
N HIS A 186 -12.98 -12.44 8.92
CA HIS A 186 -13.68 -11.90 7.77
C HIS A 186 -13.68 -12.89 6.60
N LEU A 187 -12.50 -13.42 6.24
CA LEU A 187 -12.34 -14.38 5.16
C LEU A 187 -13.00 -15.74 5.47
N THR A 188 -12.99 -16.16 6.73
CA THR A 188 -13.71 -17.36 7.20
C THR A 188 -15.21 -17.22 7.01
N THR A 189 -15.76 -16.04 7.35
CA THR A 189 -17.17 -15.74 7.14
C THR A 189 -17.52 -15.71 5.66
N LEU A 190 -16.62 -15.18 4.82
CA LEU A 190 -16.82 -15.08 3.37
C LEU A 190 -16.81 -16.46 2.68
N THR A 191 -15.85 -17.33 3.01
CA THR A 191 -15.72 -18.63 2.33
C THR A 191 -16.51 -19.76 2.99
N GLY A 192 -16.84 -19.63 4.28
CA GLY A 192 -17.47 -20.70 5.07
C GLY A 192 -16.54 -21.90 5.37
N ILE A 193 -15.23 -21.78 5.12
CA ILE A 193 -14.25 -22.84 5.37
C ILE A 193 -13.77 -22.77 6.82
N ASN A 194 -13.75 -23.90 7.54
CA ASN A 194 -13.23 -23.96 8.91
C ASN A 194 -11.74 -24.31 8.94
N THR A 195 -10.88 -23.33 8.70
CA THR A 195 -9.42 -23.48 8.77
C THR A 195 -8.77 -22.21 9.33
N SER A 196 -7.59 -22.34 9.93
CA SER A 196 -6.77 -21.19 10.34
C SER A 196 -5.75 -20.78 9.26
N ASP A 197 -5.70 -21.50 8.15
CA ASP A 197 -4.82 -21.21 7.03
C ASP A 197 -5.43 -20.12 6.14
N ILE A 198 -4.97 -18.88 6.30
CA ILE A 198 -5.40 -17.74 5.49
C ILE A 198 -5.18 -17.96 3.99
N GLY A 199 -4.14 -18.72 3.60
CA GLY A 199 -3.85 -19.03 2.21
C GLY A 199 -5.00 -19.78 1.55
N THR A 200 -5.57 -20.76 2.24
CA THR A 200 -6.76 -21.49 1.78
C THR A 200 -7.93 -20.54 1.49
N HIS A 201 -8.22 -19.58 2.37
CA HIS A 201 -9.32 -18.63 2.15
C HIS A 201 -9.06 -17.67 0.99
N LEU A 202 -7.83 -17.15 0.89
CA LEU A 202 -7.44 -16.22 -0.17
C LEU A 202 -7.47 -16.91 -1.54
N LEU A 203 -7.01 -18.16 -1.62
CA LEU A 203 -7.05 -18.95 -2.85
C LEU A 203 -8.48 -19.34 -3.24
N GLU A 204 -9.34 -19.66 -2.28
CA GLU A 204 -10.77 -19.92 -2.55
C GLU A 204 -11.47 -18.67 -3.09
N SER A 205 -11.22 -17.50 -2.48
CA SER A 205 -11.91 -16.26 -2.82
C SER A 205 -11.37 -15.61 -4.10
N PHE A 206 -10.06 -15.66 -4.32
CA PHE A 206 -9.37 -14.87 -5.34
C PHE A 206 -8.60 -15.71 -6.36
N GLY A 207 -8.43 -17.02 -6.14
CA GLY A 207 -7.72 -17.91 -7.06
C GLY A 207 -6.32 -17.40 -7.41
N ALA A 208 -6.02 -17.32 -8.71
CA ALA A 208 -4.75 -16.79 -9.22
C ALA A 208 -4.53 -15.29 -8.92
N ASN A 209 -5.58 -14.56 -8.51
CA ASN A 209 -5.50 -13.17 -8.09
C ASN A 209 -5.13 -13.02 -6.61
N ALA A 210 -4.96 -14.10 -5.83
CA ALA A 210 -4.37 -14.04 -4.50
C ALA A 210 -2.87 -13.65 -4.55
N SER A 211 -2.29 -13.25 -3.41
CA SER A 211 -0.84 -13.00 -3.31
C SER A 211 -0.02 -14.24 -3.70
N LEU A 212 1.11 -13.99 -4.37
CA LEU A 212 2.08 -15.00 -4.79
C LEU A 212 2.61 -15.85 -3.62
N LYS A 213 2.65 -15.26 -2.42
CA LYS A 213 3.01 -15.94 -1.18
C LYS A 213 2.19 -17.20 -0.95
N PHE A 214 0.89 -17.15 -1.23
CA PHE A 214 -0.03 -18.27 -0.97
C PHE A 214 -0.13 -19.23 -2.15
N LEU A 215 0.15 -18.76 -3.37
CA LEU A 215 0.16 -19.58 -4.58
C LEU A 215 1.37 -20.51 -4.64
N THR A 216 2.50 -20.06 -4.13
CA THR A 216 3.77 -20.77 -4.30
C THR A 216 4.56 -20.79 -3.00
N PRO A 217 4.16 -21.58 -1.99
CA PRO A 217 4.85 -21.61 -0.68
C PRO A 217 6.33 -21.98 -0.77
N GLN A 218 6.72 -22.69 -1.83
CA GLN A 218 8.11 -23.10 -2.11
C GLN A 218 8.97 -21.96 -2.65
N LEU A 219 8.35 -20.94 -3.23
CA LEU A 219 9.04 -19.83 -3.88
C LEU A 219 9.77 -18.97 -2.87
N GLU A 220 9.33 -18.90 -1.60
CA GLU A 220 10.06 -18.16 -0.55
C GLU A 220 11.51 -18.62 -0.45
N SER A 221 11.77 -19.94 -0.36
CA SER A 221 13.13 -20.46 -0.19
C SER A 221 14.00 -20.25 -1.43
N GLU A 222 13.42 -20.34 -2.64
CA GLU A 222 14.17 -20.15 -3.89
C GLU A 222 14.35 -18.67 -4.24
N LEU A 223 13.39 -17.80 -3.90
CA LEU A 223 13.51 -16.36 -4.14
C LEU A 223 14.71 -15.82 -3.37
N PHE A 224 14.88 -16.22 -2.10
CA PHE A 224 16.02 -15.82 -1.25
C PHE A 224 17.39 -16.23 -1.82
N ASP A 225 17.50 -17.35 -2.55
CA ASP A 225 18.75 -17.79 -3.17
C ASP A 225 19.10 -17.03 -4.47
N PHE A 226 18.14 -16.34 -5.09
CA PHE A 226 18.34 -15.59 -6.34
C PHE A 226 18.44 -14.06 -6.19
N LEU A 227 18.33 -13.53 -4.96
CA LEU A 227 18.31 -12.08 -4.74
C LEU A 227 19.69 -11.44 -5.00
N LYS A 228 19.74 -10.59 -6.03
CA LYS A 228 20.76 -9.55 -6.14
C LYS A 228 20.31 -8.34 -5.34
N ALA A 229 21.23 -7.58 -4.76
CA ALA A 229 20.93 -6.42 -3.94
C ALA A 229 19.96 -5.43 -4.63
N ASP A 230 18.74 -5.28 -4.10
CA ASP A 230 17.63 -4.50 -4.68
C ASP A 230 18.00 -3.07 -5.07
N GLU A 231 17.56 -2.54 -6.23
CA GLU A 231 17.75 -1.14 -6.62
C GLU A 231 16.58 -0.21 -6.19
N GLY A 232 15.58 -0.74 -5.47
CA GLY A 232 14.43 0.02 -4.96
C GLY A 232 14.73 0.82 -3.69
N ILE A 233 14.02 1.94 -3.50
CA ILE A 233 14.06 2.74 -2.26
C ILE A 233 12.68 2.65 -1.60
N LEU A 234 12.61 2.08 -0.39
CA LEU A 234 11.40 2.10 0.45
C LEU A 234 11.42 3.35 1.31
N LEU A 235 10.31 4.06 1.36
CA LEU A 235 10.07 5.08 2.37
C LEU A 235 8.82 4.65 3.13
N SER A 236 8.98 3.99 4.29
CA SER A 236 7.85 3.66 5.18
C SER A 236 7.45 4.90 5.98
N GLY A 237 6.15 5.19 6.07
CA GLY A 237 5.60 6.36 6.76
C GLY A 237 5.56 6.24 8.29
N CYS A 238 5.82 5.05 8.85
CA CYS A 238 5.95 4.78 10.28
C CYS A 238 6.96 3.64 10.52
N GLN A 239 7.64 3.67 11.67
CA GLN A 239 8.47 2.54 12.13
C GLN A 239 7.63 1.28 12.39
N ALA A 240 8.27 0.12 12.47
CA ALA A 240 7.63 -1.16 12.80
C ALA A 240 6.90 -1.16 14.17
N ASP A 241 7.22 -0.19 15.04
CA ASP A 241 6.66 0.03 16.37
C ASP A 241 5.87 1.36 16.51
N GLU A 242 5.63 2.08 15.42
CA GLU A 242 4.87 3.35 15.42
C GLU A 242 3.48 3.22 14.78
N THR A 243 2.54 4.03 15.28
CA THR A 243 1.15 4.07 14.78
C THR A 243 0.99 5.14 13.71
N SER A 244 0.74 4.75 12.46
CA SER A 244 0.13 5.66 11.48
C SER A 244 -1.34 5.85 11.84
N ALA A 245 -1.78 7.11 11.91
CA ALA A 245 -3.11 7.43 12.39
C ALA A 245 -3.86 8.30 11.37
N ASP A 246 -5.12 7.95 11.16
CA ASP A 246 -6.11 8.83 10.54
C ASP A 246 -6.54 9.87 11.58
N MET A 247 -6.36 11.17 11.29
CA MET A 247 -6.79 12.25 12.17
C MET A 247 -8.07 12.89 11.63
N ASN A 248 -9.13 12.89 12.46
CA ASN A 248 -10.40 13.52 12.15
C ASN A 248 -10.63 14.77 13.05
N PRO A 249 -10.54 16.00 12.51
CA PRO A 249 -10.85 17.21 13.27
C PRO A 249 -12.37 17.41 13.36
N MET A 250 -13.02 16.76 14.34
CA MET A 250 -14.49 16.80 14.49
C MET A 250 -15.07 18.20 14.78
N GLU A 251 -14.28 19.21 15.16
CA GLU A 251 -14.83 20.51 15.64
C GLU A 251 -14.60 21.72 14.72
N SER A 252 -13.81 21.63 13.64
CA SER A 252 -13.40 22.82 12.86
C SER A 252 -13.68 22.76 11.35
N GLY A 253 -14.40 21.74 10.86
CA GLY A 253 -14.73 21.63 9.43
C GLY A 253 -13.52 21.35 8.53
N GLY A 254 -12.41 20.88 9.09
CA GLY A 254 -11.23 20.44 8.35
C GLY A 254 -11.41 19.06 7.70
N LYS A 255 -10.70 18.79 6.61
CA LYS A 255 -10.65 17.46 5.98
C LYS A 255 -9.75 16.52 6.81
N ALA A 256 -10.07 15.23 6.90
CA ALA A 256 -9.21 14.23 7.54
C ALA A 256 -7.92 13.98 6.74
N TYR A 257 -6.81 13.70 7.42
CA TYR A 257 -5.48 13.51 6.81
C TYR A 257 -4.60 12.54 7.64
N GLY A 258 -3.69 11.84 6.96
CA GLY A 258 -2.66 10.99 7.58
C GLY A 258 -1.44 11.77 8.10
N SER A 259 -0.59 11.09 8.88
CA SER A 259 0.64 11.67 9.47
C SER A 259 1.61 12.22 8.43
N PHE A 260 1.70 11.58 7.26
CA PHE A 260 2.58 12.01 6.17
C PHE A 260 2.05 13.27 5.46
N SER A 261 0.74 13.33 5.18
CA SER A 261 0.10 14.49 4.53
C SER A 261 0.20 15.78 5.34
N ASN A 262 0.23 15.68 6.68
CA ASN A 262 0.45 16.83 7.56
C ASN A 262 1.87 17.41 7.44
N ALA A 263 2.86 16.57 7.14
CA ALA A 263 4.27 16.97 7.09
C ALA A 263 4.67 17.60 5.75
N VAL A 264 3.84 17.47 4.71
CA VAL A 264 4.16 17.86 3.33
C VAL A 264 3.31 19.06 2.84
N GLN A 265 2.35 19.55 3.63
CA GLN A 265 1.68 20.84 3.40
C GLN A 265 2.61 22.02 3.70
#